data_AF-A0A6N0ZKV9-F1
#
_entry.id   AF-A0A6N0ZKV9-F1
#
_cell.length_a   1.000
_cell.length_b   1.000
_cell.length_c   1.000
_cell.angle_alpha   90.00
_cell.angle_beta   90.00
_cell.angle_gamma   90.00
#
_symmetry.space_group_name_H-M   'P 1'
#
loop_
_entity.id
_entity.type
_entity.pdbx_description
1 polymer ?
#
loop_
_entity_poly.entity_id
_entity_poly.type
_entity_poly.pdbx_seq_one_letter_code
_entity_poly.pdbx_strand_id
1 'polypeptide(L)'
;MVHCRIKRISDEDYCERRILAFPIFEQWPAFGYARSRLGNDETPLNLAEYYALMQVRFGRSGRLYDDWKGIFSFPFEVELLKDGCCHQYILNIVNWRSTVELRFCKTFTDDVPCDPRVYRRAIENEFSEQEMQFVDGFLYGSLLAFRKRCDYSQVPDFVRKIEMQSVILGYTGGHFFEHFYEDNDEFWRAATSEPQLAPTAIRNEKWPDALEQDWFVVRSLQ
;
A
#
# COMPACT_ATOMS: atom_id res chain seq x y z
N MET A 1 8.27 23.13 -10.24
CA MET A 1 7.50 22.03 -10.86
C MET A 1 8.12 20.75 -10.35
N VAL A 2 7.34 19.86 -9.74
CA VAL A 2 7.83 18.57 -9.25
C VAL A 2 7.39 17.48 -10.23
N HIS A 3 8.31 16.59 -10.59
CA HIS A 3 8.03 15.35 -11.30
C HIS A 3 8.31 14.18 -10.37
N CYS A 4 7.28 13.39 -10.07
CA CYS A 4 7.44 12.15 -9.30
C CYS A 4 7.41 10.95 -10.25
N ARG A 5 8.28 9.97 -10.01
CA ARG A 5 8.24 8.63 -10.59
C ARG A 5 8.17 7.61 -9.46
N ILE A 6 7.26 6.64 -9.57
CA ILE A 6 7.14 5.54 -8.60
C ILE A 6 7.31 4.21 -9.33
N LYS A 7 8.16 3.33 -8.80
CA LYS A 7 8.49 2.04 -9.41
C LYS A 7 8.44 0.93 -8.35
N ARG A 8 7.74 -0.17 -8.65
CA ARG A 8 7.71 -1.35 -7.76
C ARG A 8 9.13 -1.91 -7.62
N ILE A 9 9.53 -2.24 -6.39
CA ILE A 9 10.83 -2.88 -6.07
C ILE A 9 10.62 -4.18 -5.31
N SER A 10 11.58 -5.10 -5.30
CA SER A 10 11.46 -6.33 -4.49
C SER A 10 11.44 -6.03 -2.99
N ASP A 11 10.97 -6.98 -2.17
CA ASP A 11 11.05 -6.86 -0.72
C ASP A 11 12.50 -6.84 -0.23
N GLU A 12 13.37 -7.61 -0.89
CA GLU A 12 14.81 -7.66 -0.61
C GLU A 12 15.44 -6.27 -0.80
N ASP A 13 15.28 -5.66 -1.98
CA ASP A 13 15.72 -4.28 -2.27
C ASP A 13 15.13 -3.27 -1.28
N TYR A 14 13.85 -3.39 -0.92
CA TYR A 14 13.25 -2.52 0.09
C TYR A 14 13.93 -2.68 1.46
N CYS A 15 14.16 -3.92 1.92
CA CYS A 15 14.82 -4.21 3.18
C CYS A 15 16.25 -3.65 3.23
N GLU A 16 17.02 -3.85 2.17
CA GLU A 16 18.40 -3.35 2.05
C GLU A 16 18.43 -1.81 2.14
N ARG A 17 17.59 -1.13 1.35
CA ARG A 17 17.50 0.33 1.38
C ARG A 17 16.93 0.88 2.68
N ARG A 18 16.01 0.15 3.32
CA ARG A 18 15.36 0.60 4.57
C ARG A 18 16.34 0.70 5.74
N ILE A 19 17.44 -0.05 5.72
CA ILE A 19 18.53 0.05 6.71
C ILE A 19 19.19 1.43 6.65
N LEU A 20 19.38 1.96 5.44
CA LEU A 20 19.98 3.26 5.15
C LEU A 20 18.92 4.33 4.87
N ALA A 21 17.77 4.23 5.53
CA ALA A 21 16.68 5.18 5.38
C ALA A 21 16.07 5.57 6.72
N PHE A 22 15.61 6.82 6.82
CA PHE A 22 14.80 7.27 7.94
C PHE A 22 13.35 7.48 7.52
N PRO A 23 12.38 7.09 8.37
CA PRO A 23 10.98 7.26 8.06
C PRO A 23 10.60 8.73 8.12
N ILE A 24 9.83 9.17 7.14
CA ILE A 24 9.18 10.47 7.15
C ILE A 24 7.80 10.28 7.77
N PHE A 25 7.53 11.04 8.82
CA PHE A 25 6.29 11.05 9.54
C PHE A 25 5.45 12.21 9.09
N GLU A 26 4.27 11.87 8.60
CA GLU A 26 3.17 12.79 8.57
C GLU A 26 2.08 12.23 9.47
N GLN A 27 1.68 13.08 10.41
CA GLN A 27 0.57 12.80 11.28
C GLN A 27 -0.66 12.65 10.37
N TRP A 28 -1.37 11.52 10.50
CA TRP A 28 -2.72 11.23 10.02
C TRP A 28 -2.84 10.20 8.88
N PRO A 29 -3.91 9.38 8.89
CA PRO A 29 -4.08 8.30 7.92
C PRO A 29 -4.31 8.92 6.54
N ALA A 30 -3.29 8.85 5.68
CA ALA A 30 -3.35 9.22 4.26
C ALA A 30 -4.66 8.77 3.58
N PHE A 31 -5.17 7.62 3.99
CA PHE A 31 -6.43 7.06 3.52
C PHE A 31 -7.67 7.82 3.97
N GLY A 32 -7.71 8.33 5.21
CA GLY A 32 -8.81 9.16 5.71
C GLY A 32 -8.91 10.47 4.92
N TYR A 33 -7.77 11.09 4.60
CA TYR A 33 -7.73 12.31 3.80
C TYR A 33 -8.14 12.07 2.33
N ALA A 34 -7.55 11.08 1.66
CA ALA A 34 -7.93 10.74 0.27
C ALA A 34 -9.40 10.29 0.16
N ARG A 35 -9.89 9.49 1.12
CA ARG A 35 -11.30 9.07 1.22
C ARG A 35 -12.23 10.24 1.49
N SER A 36 -11.83 11.21 2.31
CA SER A 36 -12.64 12.40 2.61
C SER A 36 -12.86 13.31 1.40
N ARG A 37 -12.04 13.15 0.35
CA ARG A 37 -12.13 13.91 -0.90
C ARG A 37 -12.86 13.17 -2.02
N LEU A 38 -13.41 11.99 -1.75
CA LEU A 38 -14.27 11.30 -2.72
C LEU A 38 -15.52 12.14 -2.97
N GLY A 39 -15.90 12.24 -4.25
CA GLY A 39 -17.20 12.79 -4.59
C GLY A 39 -18.32 11.94 -3.99
N ASN A 40 -19.48 12.55 -3.78
CA ASN A 40 -20.63 11.89 -3.13
C ASN A 40 -21.06 10.55 -3.79
N ASP A 41 -20.68 10.33 -5.05
CA ASP A 41 -21.04 9.13 -5.83
C ASP A 41 -19.96 8.03 -5.85
N GLU A 42 -18.77 8.25 -5.26
CA GLU A 42 -17.69 7.25 -5.25
C GLU A 42 -17.65 6.48 -3.92
N THR A 43 -17.92 5.16 -4.00
CA THR A 43 -17.75 4.27 -2.84
C THR A 43 -16.27 4.00 -2.60
N PRO A 44 -15.74 4.22 -1.37
CA PRO A 44 -14.37 3.89 -1.03
C PRO A 44 -14.04 2.41 -1.27
N LEU A 45 -12.76 2.12 -1.57
CA LEU A 45 -12.27 0.74 -1.57
C LEU A 45 -12.29 0.18 -0.14
N ASN A 46 -12.77 -1.04 0.04
CA ASN A 46 -12.50 -1.81 1.26
C ASN A 46 -11.10 -2.45 1.19
N LEU A 47 -10.58 -2.99 2.29
CA LEU A 47 -9.23 -3.55 2.37
C LEU A 47 -9.05 -4.75 1.42
N ALA A 48 -10.07 -5.59 1.24
CA ALA A 48 -10.01 -6.73 0.32
C ALA A 48 -9.89 -6.28 -1.14
N GLU A 49 -10.70 -5.30 -1.55
CA GLU A 49 -10.68 -4.73 -2.89
C GLU A 49 -9.36 -3.99 -3.13
N TYR A 50 -8.86 -3.23 -2.15
CA TYR A 50 -7.55 -2.59 -2.22
C TYR A 50 -6.43 -3.60 -2.45
N TYR A 51 -6.40 -4.66 -1.64
CA TYR A 51 -5.43 -5.75 -1.76
C TYR A 51 -5.46 -6.41 -3.14
N ALA A 52 -6.66 -6.78 -3.63
CA ALA A 52 -6.81 -7.42 -4.93
C ALA A 52 -6.38 -6.51 -6.08
N LEU A 53 -6.82 -5.25 -6.10
CA LEU A 53 -6.46 -4.29 -7.14
C LEU A 53 -4.97 -4.01 -7.18
N MET A 54 -4.33 -3.87 -6.00
CA MET A 54 -2.89 -3.71 -5.91
C MET A 54 -2.16 -4.95 -6.46
N GLN A 55 -2.67 -6.16 -6.20
CA GLN A 55 -2.06 -7.37 -6.75
C GLN A 55 -2.21 -7.51 -8.26
N VAL A 56 -3.40 -7.22 -8.81
CA VAL A 56 -3.61 -7.23 -10.26
C VAL A 56 -2.71 -6.19 -10.94
N ARG A 57 -2.54 -5.02 -10.32
CA ARG A 57 -1.80 -3.90 -10.92
C ARG A 57 -0.29 -4.01 -10.77
N PHE A 58 0.19 -4.47 -9.61
CA PHE A 58 1.61 -4.37 -9.22
C PHE A 58 2.24 -5.73 -8.88
N GLY A 59 1.52 -6.83 -9.13
CA GLY A 59 1.96 -8.17 -8.80
C GLY A 59 1.83 -8.48 -7.31
N ARG A 60 2.43 -9.59 -6.88
CA ARG A 60 2.24 -10.11 -5.52
C ARG A 60 2.62 -9.11 -4.42
N SER A 61 1.83 -9.13 -3.35
CA SER A 61 2.21 -8.49 -2.10
C SER A 61 3.52 -9.07 -1.57
N GLY A 62 4.31 -8.21 -0.96
CA GLY A 62 5.45 -8.58 -0.16
C GLY A 62 5.09 -9.36 1.10
N ARG A 63 6.12 -9.93 1.74
CA ARG A 63 6.10 -10.77 2.94
C ARG A 63 6.62 -10.06 4.18
N LEU A 64 6.70 -8.73 4.13
CA LEU A 64 7.24 -7.87 5.21
C LEU A 64 6.33 -7.78 6.44
N TYR A 65 5.09 -8.28 6.35
CA TYR A 65 4.11 -8.26 7.43
C TYR A 65 3.60 -9.67 7.70
N ASP A 66 3.19 -9.87 8.96
CA ASP A 66 2.43 -11.02 9.40
C ASP A 66 0.96 -10.65 9.58
N ASP A 67 0.09 -11.66 9.48
CA ASP A 67 -1.37 -11.53 9.63
C ASP A 67 -1.79 -11.00 11.04
N TRP A 68 -0.84 -10.78 11.95
CA TRP A 68 -1.09 -10.15 13.24
C TRP A 68 -1.54 -8.70 13.09
N LYS A 69 -0.76 -7.86 12.37
CA LYS A 69 -1.02 -6.42 12.24
C LYS A 69 -1.32 -5.97 10.83
N GLY A 70 -1.03 -6.77 9.81
CA GLY A 70 -1.31 -6.36 8.45
C GLY A 70 -1.07 -7.45 7.44
N ILE A 71 -1.87 -7.48 6.39
CA ILE A 71 -1.88 -8.61 5.44
C ILE A 71 -1.19 -8.34 4.11
N PHE A 72 -0.71 -7.11 3.89
CA PHE A 72 -0.03 -6.78 2.64
C PHE A 72 1.02 -5.67 2.75
N SER A 73 1.97 -5.72 1.81
CA SER A 73 3.04 -4.75 1.59
C SER A 73 3.30 -4.60 0.11
N PHE A 74 3.43 -3.36 -0.38
CA PHE A 74 3.88 -3.08 -1.72
C PHE A 74 4.97 -2.02 -1.65
N PRO A 75 6.25 -2.42 -1.63
CA PRO A 75 7.34 -1.46 -1.68
C PRO A 75 7.60 -0.88 -3.08
N PHE A 76 7.98 0.38 -3.10
CA PHE A 76 8.29 1.17 -4.29
C PHE A 76 9.53 2.04 -4.07
N GLU A 77 10.28 2.26 -5.13
CA GLU A 77 11.20 3.39 -5.28
C GLU A 77 10.42 4.63 -5.72
N VAL A 78 10.80 5.78 -5.19
CA VAL A 78 10.23 7.08 -5.53
C VAL A 78 11.35 8.04 -5.92
N GLU A 79 11.32 8.53 -7.16
CA GLU A 79 12.23 9.57 -7.63
C GLU A 79 11.47 10.89 -7.80
N LEU A 80 12.05 11.97 -7.28
CA LEU A 80 11.50 13.31 -7.41
C LEU A 80 12.50 14.22 -8.11
N LEU A 81 12.10 14.76 -9.27
CA LEU A 81 12.84 15.84 -9.91
C LEU A 81 12.21 17.18 -9.53
N LYS A 82 12.98 18.01 -8.82
CA LYS A 82 12.59 19.34 -8.35
C LYS A 82 13.79 20.27 -8.47
N ASP A 83 13.59 21.43 -9.09
CA ASP A 83 14.61 22.49 -9.24
C ASP A 83 15.96 22.00 -9.80
N GLY A 84 15.92 21.03 -10.72
CA GLY A 84 17.12 20.44 -11.33
C GLY A 84 17.82 19.37 -10.49
N CYS A 85 17.33 19.10 -9.27
CA CYS A 85 17.81 18.05 -8.39
C CYS A 85 16.95 16.80 -8.49
N CYS A 86 17.57 15.63 -8.34
CA CYS A 86 16.90 14.35 -8.23
C CYS A 86 16.98 13.85 -6.78
N HIS A 87 15.84 13.66 -6.14
CA HIS A 87 15.73 13.19 -4.77
C HIS A 87 15.13 11.78 -4.74
N GLN A 88 15.84 10.87 -4.08
CA GLN A 88 15.45 9.47 -3.94
C GLN A 88 14.77 9.21 -2.61
N TYR A 89 13.70 8.44 -2.64
CA TYR A 89 12.93 7.95 -1.51
C TYR A 89 12.50 6.50 -1.76
N ILE A 90 12.12 5.82 -0.70
CA ILE A 90 11.36 4.56 -0.79
C ILE A 90 9.98 4.78 -0.18
N LEU A 91 8.97 4.15 -0.75
CA LEU A 91 7.59 4.14 -0.29
C LEU A 91 7.18 2.70 -0.03
N ASN A 92 6.50 2.44 1.09
CA ASN A 92 5.80 1.17 1.27
C ASN A 92 4.31 1.45 1.45
N ILE A 93 3.48 0.89 0.57
CA ILE A 93 2.02 0.90 0.71
C ILE A 93 1.62 -0.36 1.46
N VAL A 94 1.07 -0.20 2.65
CA VAL A 94 0.90 -1.32 3.59
C VAL A 94 -0.47 -1.29 4.21
N ASN A 95 -0.98 -2.47 4.54
CA ASN A 95 -2.04 -2.54 5.54
C ASN A 95 -1.39 -2.51 6.92
N TRP A 96 -1.87 -1.59 7.75
CA TRP A 96 -1.53 -1.56 9.16
C TRP A 96 -2.81 -1.42 9.96
N ARG A 97 -3.10 -2.44 10.76
CA ARG A 97 -4.36 -2.60 11.47
C ARG A 97 -5.52 -2.59 10.47
N SER A 98 -6.48 -1.69 10.63
CA SER A 98 -7.67 -1.59 9.77
C SER A 98 -7.56 -0.50 8.70
N THR A 99 -6.35 0.01 8.42
CA THR A 99 -6.13 1.05 7.41
C THR A 99 -5.03 0.67 6.44
N VAL A 100 -5.01 1.36 5.30
CA VAL A 100 -3.85 1.44 4.42
C VAL A 100 -3.01 2.64 4.82
N GLU A 101 -1.69 2.46 4.86
CA GLU A 101 -0.71 3.52 5.12
C GLU A 101 0.29 3.60 3.96
N LEU A 102 0.66 4.83 3.62
CA LEU A 102 1.75 5.12 2.69
C LEU A 102 2.94 5.60 3.51
N ARG A 103 3.97 4.75 3.61
CA ARG A 103 5.13 4.98 4.48
C ARG A 103 6.32 5.40 3.64
N PHE A 104 6.55 6.71 3.57
CA PHE A 104 7.74 7.27 2.91
C PHE A 104 8.97 7.19 3.83
N CYS A 105 10.11 6.84 3.26
CA CYS A 105 11.41 6.97 3.90
C CYS A 105 12.38 7.68 2.96
N LYS A 106 13.22 8.56 3.51
CA LYS A 106 14.35 9.14 2.78
C LYS A 106 15.54 8.21 2.90
N THR A 107 16.07 7.77 1.77
CA THR A 107 17.35 7.06 1.69
C THR A 107 18.50 8.05 1.81
N PHE A 108 19.55 7.70 2.56
CA PHE A 108 20.78 8.47 2.65
C PHE A 108 21.98 7.64 2.20
N THR A 109 23.04 8.32 1.80
CA THR A 109 24.37 7.71 1.61
C THR A 109 25.07 7.58 2.95
N ASP A 110 26.02 6.64 3.07
CA ASP A 110 26.66 6.16 4.32
C ASP A 110 27.21 7.23 5.29
N ASP A 111 27.29 8.50 4.87
CA ASP A 111 27.89 9.62 5.60
C ASP A 111 26.95 10.32 6.59
N VAL A 112 25.65 9.97 6.64
CA VAL A 112 24.67 10.63 7.53
C VAL A 112 24.25 9.69 8.66
N PRO A 113 24.73 9.90 9.90
CA PRO A 113 24.24 9.13 11.04
C PRO A 113 22.76 9.48 11.28
N CYS A 114 21.88 8.55 10.93
CA CYS A 114 20.46 8.69 11.12
C CYS A 114 19.89 7.46 11.82
N ASP A 115 19.16 7.67 12.91
CA ASP A 115 18.44 6.57 13.58
C ASP A 115 17.22 6.19 12.72
N PRO A 116 17.18 4.97 12.14
CA PRO A 116 16.09 4.53 11.27
C PRO A 116 14.75 4.34 12.00
N ARG A 117 14.73 4.50 13.33
CA ARG A 117 13.55 4.43 14.20
C ARG A 117 12.95 5.81 14.50
N VAL A 118 13.69 6.88 14.21
CA VAL A 118 13.25 8.25 14.48
C VAL A 118 12.55 8.79 13.25
N TYR A 119 11.25 8.96 13.42
CA TYR A 119 10.36 9.67 12.51
C TYR A 119 10.77 11.14 12.36
N ARG A 120 10.90 11.59 11.10
CA ARG A 120 11.25 12.97 10.76
C ARG A 120 10.15 13.64 9.96
N ARG A 121 10.08 14.97 10.00
CA ARG A 121 9.14 15.72 9.14
C ARG A 121 9.56 15.63 7.67
N ALA A 122 8.63 15.95 6.78
CA ALA A 122 8.90 16.19 5.38
C ALA A 122 10.06 17.18 5.17
N ILE A 123 10.78 16.98 4.08
CA ILE A 123 11.91 17.83 3.71
C ILE A 123 11.35 18.84 2.71
N GLU A 124 10.82 19.96 3.22
CA GLU A 124 9.98 20.90 2.45
C GLU A 124 10.56 21.36 1.11
N ASN A 125 11.88 21.52 1.04
CA ASN A 125 12.59 21.91 -0.18
C ASN A 125 12.80 20.75 -1.17
N GLU A 126 12.66 19.50 -0.76
CA GLU A 126 12.79 18.31 -1.61
C GLU A 126 11.43 17.69 -1.95
N PHE A 127 10.69 17.30 -0.91
CA PHE A 127 9.39 16.66 -0.98
C PHE A 127 8.55 17.18 0.18
N SER A 128 7.69 18.15 -0.09
CA SER A 128 6.85 18.78 0.93
C SER A 128 5.69 17.90 1.36
N GLU A 129 5.11 18.21 2.52
CA GLU A 129 3.91 17.51 3.02
C GLU A 129 2.74 17.58 2.04
N GLN A 130 2.54 18.73 1.39
CA GLN A 130 1.50 18.89 0.38
C GLN A 130 1.76 18.02 -0.86
N GLU A 131 3.02 17.88 -1.26
CA GLU A 131 3.42 17.03 -2.39
C GLU A 131 3.23 15.54 -2.04
N MET A 132 3.57 15.12 -0.82
CA MET A 132 3.33 13.75 -0.34
C MET A 132 1.83 13.43 -0.30
N GLN A 133 1.01 14.30 0.28
CA GLN A 133 -0.45 14.17 0.29
C GLN A 133 -1.05 14.13 -1.13
N PHE A 134 -0.47 14.87 -2.08
CA PHE A 134 -0.89 14.80 -3.47
C PHE A 134 -0.56 13.43 -4.08
N VAL A 135 0.64 12.90 -3.84
CA VAL A 135 1.03 11.55 -4.29
C VAL A 135 0.10 10.49 -3.70
N ASP A 136 -0.26 10.61 -2.43
CA ASP A 136 -1.20 9.70 -1.78
C ASP A 136 -2.58 9.72 -2.45
N GLY A 137 -3.13 10.92 -2.66
CA GLY A 137 -4.41 11.10 -3.35
C GLY A 137 -4.36 10.61 -4.80
N PHE A 138 -3.26 10.85 -5.51
CA PHE A 138 -3.06 10.39 -6.88
C PHE A 138 -3.03 8.87 -6.97
N LEU A 139 -2.28 8.20 -6.09
CA LEU A 139 -2.19 6.73 -6.04
C LEU A 139 -3.56 6.11 -5.77
N TYR A 140 -4.28 6.63 -4.78
CA TYR A 140 -5.63 6.15 -4.45
C TYR A 140 -6.64 6.41 -5.59
N GLY A 141 -6.67 7.62 -6.15
CA GLY A 141 -7.53 7.97 -7.28
C GLY A 141 -7.22 7.14 -8.54
N SER A 142 -5.94 6.85 -8.80
CA SER A 142 -5.54 5.94 -9.87
C SER A 142 -6.06 4.53 -9.64
N LEU A 143 -6.08 4.05 -8.39
CA LEU A 143 -6.61 2.73 -8.05
C LEU A 143 -8.13 2.66 -8.22
N LEU A 144 -8.86 3.71 -7.83
CA LEU A 144 -10.30 3.85 -8.09
C LEU A 144 -10.63 3.91 -9.58
N ALA A 145 -9.83 4.63 -10.37
CA ALA A 145 -9.98 4.65 -11.82
C ALA A 145 -9.61 3.30 -12.46
N PHE A 146 -8.75 2.51 -11.82
CA PHE A 146 -8.40 1.16 -12.24
C PHE A 146 -9.49 0.15 -11.93
N ARG A 147 -10.13 0.23 -10.75
CA ARG A 147 -11.30 -0.56 -10.34
C ARG A 147 -12.37 -0.65 -11.44
N LYS A 148 -12.69 0.47 -12.09
CA LYS A 148 -13.72 0.55 -13.17
C LYS A 148 -13.37 -0.26 -14.42
N ARG A 149 -12.11 -0.67 -14.59
CA ARG A 149 -11.57 -1.36 -15.78
C ARG A 149 -10.92 -2.70 -15.44
N CYS A 150 -10.86 -3.06 -14.16
CA CYS A 150 -10.21 -4.28 -13.70
C CYS A 150 -11.03 -5.49 -14.12
N ASP A 151 -10.37 -6.48 -14.72
CA ASP A 151 -10.97 -7.79 -14.96
C ASP A 151 -10.84 -8.65 -13.69
N TYR A 152 -11.90 -8.63 -12.87
CA TYR A 152 -11.93 -9.38 -11.62
C TYR A 152 -12.01 -10.90 -11.81
N SER A 153 -12.26 -11.41 -13.02
CA SER A 153 -12.22 -12.85 -13.28
C SER A 153 -10.82 -13.47 -13.08
N GLN A 154 -9.79 -12.62 -13.07
CA GLN A 154 -8.40 -13.01 -12.82
C GLN A 154 -8.02 -12.99 -11.33
N VAL A 155 -8.90 -12.50 -10.46
CA VAL A 155 -8.66 -12.46 -9.01
C VAL A 155 -9.07 -13.82 -8.43
N PRO A 156 -8.13 -14.64 -7.93
CA PRO A 156 -8.49 -15.88 -7.27
C PRO A 156 -9.24 -15.59 -5.97
N ASP A 157 -10.14 -16.51 -5.58
CA ASP A 157 -10.80 -16.44 -4.28
C ASP A 157 -9.75 -16.45 -3.16
N PHE A 158 -9.94 -15.60 -2.15
CA PHE A 158 -9.06 -15.53 -1.00
C PHE A 158 -9.81 -15.11 0.27
N VAL A 159 -9.28 -15.57 1.40
CA VAL A 159 -9.63 -15.08 2.73
C VAL A 159 -8.33 -14.72 3.47
N ARG A 160 -8.36 -13.61 4.20
CA ARG A 160 -7.26 -13.11 5.04
C ARG A 160 -7.81 -12.63 6.37
N LYS A 161 -6.92 -12.58 7.36
CA LYS A 161 -7.25 -12.24 8.75
C LYS A 161 -6.27 -11.19 9.23
N ILE A 162 -6.76 -10.19 9.96
CA ILE A 162 -5.93 -9.24 10.70
C ILE A 162 -6.26 -9.44 12.17
N GLU A 163 -5.49 -10.28 12.85
CA GLU A 163 -5.82 -10.79 14.18
C GLU A 163 -5.90 -9.67 15.23
N MET A 164 -5.00 -8.69 15.19
CA MET A 164 -4.98 -7.57 16.16
C MET A 164 -6.26 -6.74 16.13
N GLN A 165 -6.95 -6.68 14.99
CA GLN A 165 -8.19 -5.91 14.83
C GLN A 165 -9.43 -6.78 14.70
N SER A 166 -9.29 -8.11 14.88
CA SER A 166 -10.38 -9.05 14.68
C SER A 166 -11.10 -8.82 13.35
N VAL A 167 -10.35 -8.71 12.26
CA VAL A 167 -10.89 -8.48 10.90
C VAL A 167 -10.72 -9.73 10.06
N ILE A 168 -11.78 -10.13 9.36
CA ILE A 168 -11.72 -11.12 8.28
C ILE A 168 -12.15 -10.44 6.99
N LEU A 169 -11.37 -10.63 5.93
CA LEU A 169 -11.65 -10.02 4.63
C LEU A 169 -11.35 -10.99 3.51
N GLY A 170 -11.91 -10.75 2.34
CA GLY A 170 -11.71 -11.65 1.22
C GLY A 170 -12.42 -11.28 -0.06
N TYR A 171 -12.22 -12.16 -1.04
CA TYR A 171 -12.95 -12.22 -2.29
C TYR A 171 -13.43 -13.65 -2.47
N THR A 172 -14.74 -13.87 -2.51
CA THR A 172 -15.32 -15.19 -2.76
C THR A 172 -16.53 -15.09 -3.66
N GLY A 173 -16.66 -16.01 -4.62
CA GLY A 173 -17.84 -16.10 -5.48
C GLY A 173 -18.15 -14.80 -6.23
N GLY A 174 -17.13 -14.00 -6.58
CA GLY A 174 -17.31 -12.74 -7.30
C GLY A 174 -17.47 -11.49 -6.43
N HIS A 175 -17.48 -11.63 -5.10
CA HIS A 175 -17.79 -10.53 -4.18
C HIS A 175 -16.68 -10.28 -3.16
N PHE A 176 -16.34 -9.00 -2.96
CA PHE A 176 -15.45 -8.57 -1.89
C PHE A 176 -16.20 -8.45 -0.57
N PHE A 177 -15.55 -8.82 0.53
CA PHE A 177 -16.09 -8.66 1.88
C PHE A 177 -15.01 -8.23 2.87
N GLU A 178 -15.46 -7.57 3.95
CA GLU A 178 -14.67 -7.15 5.09
C GLU A 178 -15.59 -7.14 6.32
N HIS A 179 -15.25 -7.95 7.31
CA HIS A 179 -16.01 -8.16 8.54
C HIS A 179 -15.16 -7.80 9.75
N PHE A 180 -15.73 -6.97 10.62
CA PHE A 180 -15.14 -6.58 11.89
C PHE A 180 -15.87 -7.30 13.01
N TYR A 181 -15.12 -7.91 13.91
CA TYR A 181 -15.67 -8.63 15.05
C TYR A 181 -15.28 -7.90 16.34
N GLU A 182 -16.27 -7.56 17.16
CA GLU A 182 -16.04 -6.95 18.46
C GLU A 182 -15.64 -8.00 19.51
N ASP A 183 -16.14 -9.22 19.35
CA ASP A 183 -15.88 -10.35 20.23
C ASP A 183 -14.81 -11.29 19.66
N ASN A 184 -13.82 -11.62 20.49
CA ASN A 184 -12.68 -12.44 20.08
C ASN A 184 -13.10 -13.90 19.82
N ASP A 185 -14.05 -14.43 20.59
CA ASP A 185 -14.56 -15.79 20.40
C ASP A 185 -15.39 -15.90 19.11
N GLU A 186 -16.17 -14.87 18.77
CA GLU A 186 -16.85 -14.74 17.48
C GLU A 186 -15.86 -14.68 16.32
N PHE A 187 -14.80 -13.87 16.44
CA PHE A 187 -13.73 -13.80 15.45
C PHE A 187 -13.12 -15.19 15.20
N TRP A 188 -12.71 -15.92 16.25
CA TRP A 188 -12.09 -17.23 16.08
C TRP A 188 -13.06 -18.29 15.57
N ARG A 189 -14.35 -18.22 15.94
CA ARG A 189 -15.38 -19.09 15.36
C ARG A 189 -15.50 -18.86 13.86
N ALA A 190 -15.65 -17.60 13.44
CA ALA A 190 -15.71 -17.24 12.03
C ALA A 190 -14.43 -17.64 11.28
N ALA A 191 -13.27 -17.30 11.83
CA ALA A 191 -11.96 -17.61 11.27
C ALA A 191 -11.70 -19.11 11.10
N THR A 192 -12.39 -19.97 11.87
CA THR A 192 -12.29 -21.43 11.78
C THR A 192 -13.36 -22.03 10.86
N SER A 193 -14.52 -21.37 10.71
CA SER A 193 -15.62 -21.81 9.85
C SER A 193 -15.49 -21.37 8.39
N GLU A 194 -14.82 -20.23 8.15
CA GLU A 194 -14.44 -19.84 6.80
C GLU A 194 -13.63 -20.98 6.18
N PRO A 195 -13.86 -21.32 4.90
CA PRO A 195 -13.03 -22.31 4.24
C PRO A 195 -11.59 -21.87 4.44
N GLN A 196 -10.78 -22.78 4.99
CA GLN A 196 -9.33 -22.68 4.86
C GLN A 196 -9.03 -22.90 3.37
N LEU A 197 -9.40 -21.92 2.54
CA LEU A 197 -8.68 -21.58 1.34
C LEU A 197 -7.30 -21.23 1.90
N ALA A 198 -6.48 -22.26 2.05
CA ALA A 198 -5.14 -22.09 2.56
C ALA A 198 -4.57 -20.90 1.78
N PRO A 199 -3.77 -20.01 2.39
CA PRO A 199 -2.68 -19.47 1.63
C PRO A 199 -1.81 -20.69 1.32
N THR A 200 -2.21 -21.51 0.34
CA THR A 200 -1.42 -22.61 -0.20
C THR A 200 -0.07 -21.97 -0.40
N ALA A 201 0.89 -22.36 0.45
CA ALA A 201 2.14 -21.63 0.65
C ALA A 201 2.55 -21.04 -0.68
N ILE A 202 2.51 -19.69 -0.81
CA ILE A 202 2.51 -18.95 -2.08
C ILE A 202 3.67 -19.43 -2.97
N ARG A 203 3.42 -20.54 -3.65
CA ARG A 203 4.21 -21.30 -4.59
C ARG A 203 3.14 -21.71 -5.58
N ASN A 204 3.12 -20.96 -6.67
CA ASN A 204 2.55 -21.39 -7.94
C ASN A 204 1.04 -21.35 -8.16
N GLU A 205 0.30 -20.44 -7.52
CA GLU A 205 -0.86 -19.86 -8.21
C GLU A 205 -0.41 -18.57 -8.89
N LYS A 206 -0.28 -18.66 -10.22
CA LYS A 206 0.07 -17.54 -11.08
C LYS A 206 -1.09 -16.54 -11.03
N TRP A 207 -0.97 -15.55 -10.14
CA TRP A 207 -1.54 -14.24 -10.46
C TRP A 207 -1.01 -13.87 -11.86
N PRO A 208 -1.81 -13.23 -12.72
CA PRO A 208 -1.33 -12.79 -14.02
C PRO A 208 0.03 -12.09 -13.83
N ASP A 209 1.01 -12.42 -14.69
CA ASP A 209 2.29 -11.73 -14.68
C ASP A 209 2.00 -10.22 -14.72
N ALA A 210 2.68 -9.46 -13.86
CA ALA A 210 2.43 -8.04 -13.68
C ALA A 210 2.39 -7.33 -15.04
N LEU A 211 1.58 -6.28 -15.15
CA LEU A 211 1.80 -5.25 -16.16
C LEU A 211 3.16 -4.59 -15.83
N GLU A 212 4.25 -5.18 -16.32
CA GLU A 212 5.49 -4.44 -16.50
C GLU A 212 5.19 -3.30 -17.49
N GLN A 213 5.63 -2.08 -17.15
CA GLN A 213 5.45 -0.79 -17.84
C GLN A 213 4.22 0.00 -17.35
N ASP A 214 4.26 1.29 -17.01
CA ASP A 214 5.26 2.35 -17.11
C ASP A 214 4.90 3.49 -16.12
N TRP A 215 5.92 4.26 -15.73
CA TRP A 215 5.94 5.67 -15.31
C TRP A 215 4.58 6.39 -15.23
N PHE A 216 4.25 6.95 -14.07
CA PHE A 216 3.28 8.04 -13.98
C PHE A 216 3.97 9.29 -13.46
N VAL A 217 3.84 10.40 -14.19
CA VAL A 217 4.37 11.70 -13.80
C VAL A 217 3.31 12.44 -13.01
N VAL A 218 3.56 12.62 -11.73
CA VAL A 218 2.79 13.54 -10.89
C VAL A 218 3.26 14.95 -11.20
N ARG A 219 2.40 15.81 -11.78
CA ARG A 219 2.65 17.26 -11.91
C ARG A 219 1.90 17.97 -10.79
N SER A 220 2.58 18.71 -9.93
CA SER A 220 1.89 19.56 -8.94
C SER A 220 1.07 20.62 -9.67
N LEU A 221 -0.24 20.72 -9.38
CA LEU A 221 -1.06 21.84 -9.81
C LEU A 221 -0.65 23.09 -9.01
N GLN A 222 -0.48 24.22 -9.71
CA GLN A 222 -0.23 25.54 -9.12
C GLN A 222 -1.42 26.00 -8.29
#